data_AF-A0A1H1EZ31-F1
#
_entry.id   AF-A0A1H1EZ31-F1
#
_cell.length_a   1.000
_cell.length_b   1.000
_cell.length_c   1.000
_cell.angle_alpha   90.00
_cell.angle_beta   90.00
_cell.angle_gamma   90.00
#
_symmetry.space_group_name_H-M   'P 1'
#
loop_
_entity.id
_entity.type
_entity.pdbx_description
1 polymer ?
#
loop_
_entity_poly.entity_id
_entity_poly.type
_entity_poly.pdbx_seq_one_letter_code
_entity_poly.pdbx_strand_id
1 'polypeptide(L)'
;MNAHEPRLETRASRRRDRIGDAVFRAPLGARRRARRSAPEGAIRPSAIEIRGATVRVVWGWQGWHERTWQRGQVGFVCSSRTVEDDGVPSRLILVVDTAHDAGAVTATLACDGFAPAAYAALTRHLRNFEAIGDAERAATDPLAWAGSAAPLSVDSLR
;
A
#
# COMPACT_ATOMS: atom_id res chain seq x y z
N MET A 1 -19.46 22.85 -44.76
CA MET A 1 -18.92 23.20 -43.42
C MET A 1 -19.76 22.52 -42.36
N ASN A 2 -19.15 21.59 -41.62
CA ASN A 2 -19.23 21.39 -40.16
C ASN A 2 -18.99 19.91 -39.83
N ALA A 3 -17.74 19.63 -39.48
CA ALA A 3 -17.29 18.37 -38.93
C ALA A 3 -17.84 18.23 -37.51
N HIS A 4 -18.65 17.19 -37.28
CA HIS A 4 -19.00 16.74 -35.94
C HIS A 4 -17.97 15.70 -35.53
N GLU A 5 -16.93 16.12 -34.80
CA GLU A 5 -16.05 15.20 -34.09
C GLU A 5 -16.81 14.64 -32.88
N PRO A 6 -16.98 13.31 -32.77
CA PRO A 6 -17.39 12.72 -31.50
C PRO A 6 -16.20 12.77 -30.53
N ARG A 7 -16.33 13.62 -29.51
CA ARG A 7 -15.43 13.63 -28.34
C ARG A 7 -15.28 12.20 -27.82
N LEU A 8 -14.06 11.68 -27.94
CA LEU A 8 -13.57 10.53 -27.19
C LEU A 8 -13.50 10.92 -25.71
N GLU A 9 -14.66 10.98 -25.05
CA GLU A 9 -14.72 10.96 -23.60
C GLU A 9 -14.29 9.56 -23.14
N THR A 10 -13.02 9.47 -22.78
CA THR A 10 -12.36 8.32 -22.19
C THR A 10 -13.22 7.73 -21.07
N ARG A 11 -13.90 6.61 -21.36
CA ARG A 11 -14.71 5.80 -20.43
C ARG A 11 -13.97 5.30 -19.17
N ALA A 12 -12.69 5.65 -19.01
CA ALA A 12 -11.86 5.25 -17.87
C ALA A 12 -12.05 6.12 -16.60
N SER A 13 -12.79 7.23 -16.67
CA SER A 13 -12.86 8.22 -15.56
C SER A 13 -14.08 8.11 -14.64
N ARG A 14 -14.93 7.07 -14.77
CA ARG A 14 -16.19 6.96 -14.01
C ARG A 14 -16.40 5.61 -13.30
N ARG A 15 -15.38 5.09 -12.60
CA ARG A 15 -15.67 4.20 -11.46
C ARG A 15 -15.73 5.07 -10.22
N ARG A 16 -16.94 5.28 -9.72
CA ARG A 16 -17.23 5.96 -8.46
C ARG A 16 -16.38 5.33 -7.36
N ASP A 17 -15.37 6.07 -6.90
CA ASP A 17 -14.67 5.80 -5.66
C ASP A 17 -15.73 5.83 -4.54
N ARG A 18 -16.05 4.66 -3.95
CA ARG A 18 -16.49 4.70 -2.56
C ARG A 18 -15.32 5.30 -1.78
N ILE A 19 -15.60 6.26 -0.91
CA ILE A 19 -14.58 6.95 -0.10
C ILE A 19 -13.66 5.89 0.51
N GLY A 20 -12.39 5.86 0.08
CA GLY A 20 -11.38 4.90 0.56
C GLY A 20 -10.92 3.83 -0.44
N ASP A 21 -11.67 3.57 -1.52
CA ASP A 21 -11.25 2.61 -2.56
C ASP A 21 -10.24 3.24 -3.53
N ALA A 22 -9.21 2.49 -3.94
CA ALA A 22 -8.21 2.93 -4.89
C ALA A 22 -7.63 1.77 -5.71
N VAL A 23 -7.31 2.01 -6.98
CA VAL A 23 -6.68 1.03 -7.87
C VAL A 23 -5.47 1.64 -8.57
N PHE A 24 -4.32 1.02 -8.39
CA PHE A 24 -3.05 1.42 -8.98
C PHE A 24 -2.61 0.34 -9.96
N ARG A 25 -2.21 0.73 -11.17
CA ARG A 25 -1.77 -0.21 -12.22
C ARG A 25 -0.41 0.17 -12.77
N ALA A 26 0.45 -0.83 -12.94
CA ALA A 26 1.70 -0.65 -13.68
C ALA A 26 1.41 -0.60 -15.20
N PRO A 27 2.09 0.26 -15.99
CA PRO A 27 1.96 0.27 -17.44
C PRO A 27 2.37 -1.08 -18.04
N LEU A 28 1.68 -1.47 -19.12
CA LEU A 28 2.05 -2.63 -19.93
C LEU A 28 3.48 -2.44 -20.44
N GLY A 29 4.35 -3.46 -20.25
CA GLY A 29 5.74 -3.42 -20.72
C GLY A 29 6.77 -2.86 -19.71
N ALA A 30 6.35 -2.27 -18.58
CA ALA A 30 7.27 -1.80 -17.53
C ALA A 30 8.16 -2.91 -16.92
N ARG A 31 7.80 -4.18 -17.17
CA ARG A 31 8.50 -5.37 -16.68
C ARG A 31 9.93 -5.55 -17.22
N ARG A 32 10.28 -4.97 -18.37
CA ARG A 32 11.60 -5.19 -19.00
C ARG A 32 12.72 -4.33 -18.38
N ARG A 33 12.44 -3.09 -17.97
CA ARG A 33 13.45 -2.19 -17.34
C ARG A 33 13.65 -2.46 -15.84
N ALA A 34 12.65 -3.02 -15.17
CA ALA A 34 12.64 -3.14 -13.70
C ALA A 34 13.49 -4.29 -13.12
N ARG A 35 14.00 -5.21 -13.96
CA ARG A 35 14.62 -6.47 -13.49
C ARG A 35 15.88 -6.28 -12.64
N ARG A 36 16.59 -5.14 -12.73
CA ARG A 36 17.90 -4.95 -12.11
C ARG A 36 17.88 -4.51 -10.64
N SER A 37 16.76 -4.00 -10.13
CA SER A 37 16.79 -3.24 -8.85
C SER A 37 15.90 -3.78 -7.73
N ALA A 38 15.34 -4.99 -7.87
CA ALA A 38 14.49 -5.58 -6.84
C ALA A 38 15.21 -6.72 -6.09
N PRO A 39 14.98 -6.84 -4.77
CA PRO A 39 15.45 -7.98 -3.99
C PRO A 39 14.97 -9.32 -4.56
N GLU A 40 15.72 -10.38 -4.29
CA GLU A 40 15.30 -11.75 -4.59
C GLU A 40 13.95 -12.07 -3.93
N GLY A 41 13.06 -12.76 -4.64
CA GLY A 41 11.73 -13.09 -4.15
C GLY A 41 10.72 -11.92 -4.12
N ALA A 42 11.11 -10.70 -4.51
CA ALA A 42 10.19 -9.56 -4.53
C ALA A 42 9.06 -9.77 -5.57
N ILE A 43 7.82 -9.59 -5.11
CA ILE A 43 6.63 -9.58 -5.95
C ILE A 43 6.67 -8.32 -6.81
N ARG A 44 6.41 -8.44 -8.11
CA ARG A 44 6.32 -7.31 -9.03
C ARG A 44 4.87 -7.08 -9.45
N PRO A 45 4.13 -6.19 -8.77
CA PRO A 45 2.72 -6.03 -9.00
C PRO A 45 2.44 -5.48 -10.40
N SER A 46 1.46 -6.07 -11.09
CA SER A 46 0.78 -5.42 -12.20
C SER A 46 -0.33 -4.49 -11.74
N ALA A 47 -0.96 -4.80 -10.60
CA ALA A 47 -1.96 -3.95 -9.99
C ALA A 47 -1.95 -4.10 -8.46
N ILE A 48 -2.32 -3.02 -7.78
CA ILE A 48 -2.59 -2.99 -6.34
C ILE A 48 -3.94 -2.31 -6.14
N GLU A 49 -4.83 -2.97 -5.42
CA GLU A 49 -6.19 -2.52 -5.17
C GLU A 49 -6.39 -2.41 -3.66
N ILE A 50 -6.85 -1.25 -3.20
CA ILE A 50 -7.23 -1.01 -1.82
C ILE A 50 -8.74 -0.85 -1.83
N ARG A 51 -9.46 -1.75 -1.17
CA ARG A 51 -10.93 -1.74 -1.13
C ARG A 51 -11.43 -2.08 0.25
N GLY A 52 -12.19 -1.16 0.85
CA GLY A 52 -12.66 -1.32 2.22
C GLY A 52 -11.53 -1.70 3.19
N ALA A 53 -11.62 -2.88 3.80
CA ALA A 53 -10.63 -3.41 4.75
C ALA A 53 -9.55 -4.29 4.10
N THR A 54 -9.41 -4.28 2.76
CA THR A 54 -8.47 -5.15 2.05
C THR A 54 -7.45 -4.40 1.19
N VAL A 55 -6.24 -4.94 1.13
CA VAL A 55 -5.25 -4.64 0.08
C VAL A 55 -5.02 -5.90 -0.74
N ARG A 56 -5.31 -5.84 -2.04
CA ARG A 56 -5.09 -6.92 -3.00
C ARG A 56 -3.98 -6.56 -3.96
N VAL A 57 -3.01 -7.45 -4.12
CA VAL A 57 -1.89 -7.32 -5.06
C VAL A 57 -2.02 -8.40 -6.12
N VAL A 58 -1.91 -8.01 -7.38
CA VAL A 58 -2.00 -8.90 -8.54
C VAL A 58 -0.70 -8.85 -9.34
N TRP A 59 -0.12 -10.00 -9.68
CA TRP A 59 1.10 -10.12 -10.48
C TRP A 59 1.09 -11.34 -11.42
N GLY A 60 2.19 -11.55 -12.15
CA GLY A 60 2.29 -12.63 -13.15
C GLY A 60 1.71 -12.25 -14.51
N TRP A 61 1.92 -13.09 -15.52
CA TRP A 61 1.32 -12.88 -16.84
C TRP A 61 -0.21 -12.85 -16.71
N GLN A 62 -0.85 -11.83 -17.30
CA GLN A 62 -2.30 -11.59 -17.20
C GLN A 62 -2.92 -11.59 -15.78
N GLY A 63 -2.12 -11.42 -14.72
CA GLY A 63 -2.63 -11.36 -13.35
C GLY A 63 -3.02 -12.70 -12.73
N TRP A 64 -2.40 -13.80 -13.16
CA TRP A 64 -2.69 -15.15 -12.63
C TRP A 64 -2.32 -15.36 -11.16
N HIS A 65 -1.53 -14.48 -10.57
CA HIS A 65 -1.22 -14.54 -9.15
C HIS A 65 -1.85 -13.36 -8.43
N GLU A 66 -2.49 -13.64 -7.31
CA GLU A 66 -2.97 -12.62 -6.40
C GLU A 66 -2.68 -12.99 -4.95
N ARG A 67 -2.61 -11.96 -4.12
CA ARG A 67 -2.49 -12.05 -2.67
C ARG A 67 -3.25 -10.89 -2.06
N THR A 68 -3.96 -11.17 -0.98
CA THR A 68 -4.79 -10.20 -0.29
C THR A 68 -4.43 -10.16 1.18
N TRP A 69 -4.35 -8.97 1.74
CA TRP A 69 -4.16 -8.75 3.17
C TRP A 69 -5.32 -7.94 3.74
N GLN A 70 -5.60 -8.17 5.02
CA GLN A 70 -6.66 -7.48 5.76
C GLN A 70 -6.09 -6.34 6.60
N ARG A 71 -6.92 -5.33 6.79
CA ARG A 71 -6.63 -4.21 7.67
C ARG A 71 -6.43 -4.68 9.11
N GLY A 72 -5.48 -4.06 9.81
CA GLY A 72 -5.13 -4.40 11.19
C GLY A 72 -4.30 -5.69 11.35
N GLN A 73 -4.07 -6.45 10.27
CA GLN A 73 -3.21 -7.63 10.25
C GLN A 73 -1.84 -7.40 9.61
N VAL A 74 -1.70 -6.29 8.86
CA VAL A 74 -0.44 -5.93 8.21
C VAL A 74 -0.16 -4.44 8.27
N GLY A 75 1.14 -4.12 8.23
CA GLY A 75 1.68 -2.78 8.04
C GLY A 75 2.56 -2.69 6.77
N PHE A 76 2.89 -1.48 6.38
CA PHE A 76 3.55 -1.14 5.11
C PHE A 76 4.74 -0.20 5.33
N VAL A 77 5.95 -0.72 5.12
CA VAL A 77 7.15 0.12 5.07
C VAL A 77 7.42 0.52 3.62
N CYS A 78 7.16 1.78 3.30
CA CYS A 78 7.35 2.34 1.96
C CYS A 78 8.74 2.98 1.83
N SER A 79 9.49 2.62 0.79
CA SER A 79 10.83 3.16 0.52
C SER A 79 11.00 3.54 -0.95
N SER A 80 11.56 4.73 -1.18
CA SER A 80 12.04 5.15 -2.50
C SER A 80 13.51 5.57 -2.39
N ARG A 81 14.42 4.82 -3.02
CA ARG A 81 15.85 5.21 -3.12
C ARG A 81 16.26 5.30 -4.58
N THR A 82 16.91 6.39 -4.96
CA THR A 82 17.69 6.47 -6.20
C THR A 82 18.93 5.60 -6.05
N VAL A 83 19.04 4.53 -6.85
CA VAL A 83 20.31 3.80 -6.97
C VAL A 83 21.18 4.64 -7.89
N GLU A 84 22.39 4.99 -7.43
CA GLU A 84 23.26 6.03 -8.00
C GLU A 84 23.74 5.77 -9.45
N ASP A 85 23.39 4.63 -10.07
CA ASP A 85 23.95 4.24 -11.37
C ASP A 85 22.95 4.33 -12.56
N ASP A 86 21.63 4.44 -12.30
CA ASP A 86 20.60 4.37 -13.38
C ASP A 86 19.55 5.49 -13.33
N GLY A 87 19.60 6.40 -12.34
CA GLY A 87 18.71 7.58 -12.25
C GLY A 87 17.22 7.29 -11.99
N VAL A 88 16.78 6.03 -11.99
CA VAL A 88 15.39 5.64 -11.66
C VAL A 88 15.34 5.14 -10.21
N PRO A 89 14.54 5.77 -9.32
CA PRO A 89 14.43 5.31 -7.95
C PRO A 89 13.75 3.94 -7.86
N SER A 90 14.39 3.01 -7.15
CA SER A 90 13.77 1.78 -6.68
C SER A 90 12.66 2.14 -5.72
N ARG A 91 11.46 1.64 -5.99
CA ARG A 91 10.25 1.87 -5.18
C ARG A 91 9.82 0.56 -4.58
N LEU A 92 10.04 0.41 -3.27
CA LEU A 92 9.74 -0.81 -2.53
C LEU A 92 8.64 -0.57 -1.52
N ILE A 93 7.85 -1.61 -1.28
CA ILE A 93 6.90 -1.67 -0.16
C ILE A 93 7.13 -3.01 0.53
N LEU A 94 7.49 -2.98 1.80
CA LEU A 94 7.54 -4.18 2.64
C LEU A 94 6.19 -4.35 3.32
N VAL A 95 5.61 -5.54 3.20
CA VAL A 95 4.40 -5.91 3.93
C VAL A 95 4.81 -6.67 5.17
N VAL A 96 4.48 -6.11 6.32
CA VAL A 96 4.90 -6.60 7.64
C VAL A 96 3.70 -7.18 8.36
N ASP A 97 3.84 -8.36 8.95
CA ASP A 97 2.81 -8.92 9.84
C ASP A 97 2.74 -8.09 11.13
N THR A 98 1.53 -7.62 11.48
CA THR A 98 1.31 -6.84 12.71
C THR A 98 0.71 -7.65 13.85
N ALA A 99 0.41 -8.94 13.63
CA ALA A 99 -0.07 -9.84 14.68
C ALA A 99 1.08 -10.39 15.54
N HIS A 100 2.31 -10.36 15.02
CA HIS A 100 3.49 -10.84 15.72
C HIS A 100 4.39 -9.66 16.10
N ASP A 101 4.75 -9.54 17.38
CA ASP A 101 5.69 -8.51 17.91
C ASP A 101 7.08 -8.54 17.23
N ALA A 102 7.34 -9.55 16.40
CA ALA A 102 8.56 -9.71 15.62
C ALA A 102 8.61 -8.88 14.31
N GLY A 103 7.51 -8.23 13.89
CA GLY A 103 7.51 -7.38 12.69
C GLY A 103 8.02 -8.10 11.43
N ALA A 104 7.66 -9.37 11.28
CA ALA A 104 8.17 -10.21 10.20
C ALA A 104 7.70 -9.72 8.82
N VAL A 105 8.63 -9.56 7.88
CA VAL A 105 8.30 -9.23 6.49
C VAL A 105 7.69 -10.44 5.81
N THR A 106 6.41 -10.35 5.42
CA THR A 106 5.67 -11.44 4.77
C THR A 106 5.69 -11.34 3.24
N ALA A 107 5.97 -10.14 2.72
CA ALA A 107 6.18 -9.90 1.30
C ALA A 107 6.97 -8.62 1.05
N THR A 108 7.73 -8.62 -0.04
CA THR A 108 8.38 -7.43 -0.59
C THR A 108 7.77 -7.13 -1.95
N LEU A 109 7.25 -5.92 -2.14
CA LEU A 109 6.70 -5.46 -3.42
C LEU A 109 7.69 -4.52 -4.11
N ALA A 110 8.06 -4.85 -5.34
CA ALA A 110 8.83 -4.00 -6.23
C ALA A 110 7.90 -3.21 -7.16
N CYS A 111 7.68 -1.95 -6.79
CA CYS A 111 6.77 -1.01 -7.43
C CYS A 111 7.46 -0.10 -8.47
N ASP A 112 8.64 -0.49 -8.96
CA ASP A 112 9.41 0.28 -9.95
C ASP A 112 8.64 0.50 -11.27
N GLY A 113 7.69 -0.39 -11.57
CA GLY A 113 6.81 -0.27 -12.72
C GLY A 113 5.73 0.80 -12.58
N PHE A 114 5.46 1.32 -11.38
CA PHE A 114 4.44 2.34 -11.17
C PHE A 114 5.01 3.72 -11.47
N ALA A 115 4.19 4.59 -12.07
CA ALA A 115 4.56 5.99 -12.23
C ALA A 115 4.83 6.64 -10.85
N PRO A 116 5.76 7.61 -10.73
CA PRO A 116 6.09 8.25 -9.46
C PRO A 116 4.86 8.78 -8.71
N ALA A 117 3.95 9.45 -9.42
CA ALA A 117 2.72 9.98 -8.85
C ALA A 117 1.76 8.87 -8.36
N ALA A 118 1.68 7.74 -9.10
CA ALA A 118 0.88 6.59 -8.70
C ALA A 118 1.45 5.93 -7.44
N TYR A 119 2.78 5.84 -7.32
CA TYR A 119 3.43 5.35 -6.11
C TYR A 119 3.19 6.27 -4.92
N ALA A 120 3.35 7.59 -5.07
CA ALA A 120 3.09 8.56 -4.00
C ALA A 120 1.61 8.54 -3.53
N ALA A 121 0.68 8.38 -4.46
CA ALA A 121 -0.73 8.19 -4.11
C ALA A 121 -0.94 6.86 -3.36
N LEU A 122 -0.37 5.77 -3.86
CA LEU A 122 -0.43 4.45 -3.21
C LEU A 122 0.06 4.50 -1.76
N THR A 123 1.23 5.09 -1.50
CA THR A 123 1.78 5.17 -0.13
C THR A 123 0.86 5.94 0.81
N ARG A 124 0.24 7.03 0.33
CA ARG A 124 -0.77 7.77 1.11
C ARG A 124 -1.99 6.90 1.43
N HIS A 125 -2.50 6.13 0.47
CA HIS A 125 -3.64 5.24 0.71
C HIS A 125 -3.29 4.10 1.67
N LEU A 126 -2.08 3.54 1.61
CA LEU A 126 -1.62 2.52 2.54
C LEU A 126 -1.49 3.07 3.97
N ARG A 127 -0.96 4.29 4.14
CA ARG A 127 -0.92 4.94 5.47
C ARG A 127 -2.31 5.17 6.05
N ASN A 128 -3.25 5.62 5.22
CA ASN A 128 -4.65 5.77 5.65
C ASN A 128 -5.26 4.42 6.03
N PHE A 129 -4.94 3.37 5.28
CA PHE A 129 -5.40 2.01 5.55
C PHE A 129 -4.89 1.49 6.90
N GLU A 130 -3.60 1.71 7.21
CA GLU A 130 -3.00 1.39 8.52
C GLU A 130 -3.65 2.18 9.64
N ALA A 131 -3.76 3.50 9.50
CA ALA A 131 -4.33 4.36 10.53
C ALA A 131 -5.77 3.97 10.90
N ILE A 132 -6.58 3.57 9.93
CA ILE A 132 -7.93 3.05 10.19
C ILE A 132 -7.84 1.71 10.95
N GLY A 133 -6.93 0.83 10.57
CA GLY A 133 -6.74 -0.47 11.25
C GLY A 133 -6.26 -0.32 12.69
N ASP A 134 -5.38 0.64 12.95
CA ASP A 134 -4.90 0.96 14.29
C ASP A 134 -6.03 1.52 15.16
N ALA A 135 -6.85 2.42 14.60
CA ALA A 135 -8.02 2.95 15.29
C ALA A 135 -9.07 1.86 15.60
N GLU A 136 -9.33 0.95 14.66
CA GLU A 136 -10.24 -0.19 14.86
C GLU A 136 -9.74 -1.14 15.96
N ARG A 137 -8.43 -1.41 16.01
CA ARG A 137 -7.83 -2.22 17.08
C ARG A 137 -7.93 -1.52 18.43
N ALA A 138 -7.58 -0.24 18.51
CA ALA A 138 -7.67 0.53 19.73
C ALA A 138 -9.12 0.65 20.26
N ALA A 139 -10.11 0.72 19.38
CA ALA A 139 -11.52 0.71 19.76
C ALA A 139 -12.00 -0.65 20.28
N THR A 140 -11.38 -1.75 19.82
CA THR A 140 -11.75 -3.12 20.20
C THR A 140 -11.03 -3.58 21.48
N ASP A 141 -9.82 -3.08 21.73
CA ASP A 141 -9.03 -3.32 22.96
C ASP A 141 -8.72 -2.00 23.70
N PRO A 142 -9.68 -1.46 24.47
CA PRO A 142 -9.49 -0.23 25.23
C PRO A 142 -8.52 -0.38 26.41
N LEU A 143 -8.10 -1.60 26.77
CA LEU A 143 -7.15 -1.86 27.86
C LEU A 143 -5.69 -1.74 27.41
N ALA A 144 -5.40 -1.83 26.11
CA ALA A 144 -4.06 -1.57 25.57
C ALA A 144 -3.58 -0.11 25.82
N TRP A 145 -4.51 0.84 25.93
CA TRP A 145 -4.24 2.24 26.32
C TRP A 145 -4.00 2.41 27.83
N ALA A 146 -4.65 1.59 28.66
CA ALA A 146 -4.59 1.71 30.12
C ALA A 146 -3.23 1.29 30.72
N GLY A 147 -2.41 0.54 29.97
CA GLY A 147 -1.06 0.13 30.38
C GLY A 147 0.01 1.23 30.32
N SER A 148 -0.28 2.40 29.74
CA SER A 148 0.65 3.55 29.71
C SER A 148 0.34 4.63 30.76
N ALA A 149 -0.74 4.48 31.53
CA ALA A 149 -0.99 5.32 32.69
C ALA A 149 -0.31 4.67 33.90
N ALA A 150 0.92 5.07 34.18
CA ALA A 150 1.56 4.78 35.45
C ALA A 150 0.60 5.20 36.59
N PRO A 151 0.41 4.38 37.65
CA PRO A 151 -0.32 4.84 38.82
C PRO A 151 0.51 5.96 39.44
N LEU A 152 0.01 7.20 39.35
CA LEU A 152 0.50 8.27 40.22
C LEU A 152 0.14 7.85 41.64
N SER A 153 1.17 7.46 42.39
CA SER A 153 1.10 7.15 43.82
C SER A 153 0.20 8.14 44.55
N VAL A 154 -0.76 7.60 45.28
CA VAL A 154 -1.42 8.32 46.37
C VAL A 154 -0.42 8.40 47.51
N ASP A 155 0.46 9.40 47.46
CA ASP A 155 1.29 9.83 48.58
C ASP A 155 1.15 11.33 48.71
N SER A 156 -0.02 11.76 49.17
CA SER A 156 -0.25 13.09 49.74
C SER A 156 -1.62 13.10 50.40
N LEU A 157 -1.71 12.56 51.61
CA LEU A 157 -2.59 13.10 52.65
C LEU A 157 -2.28 12.43 54.00
N ARG A 158 -1.44 13.15 54.75
CA ARG A 158 -1.34 13.26 56.22
C ARG A 158 -1.19 12.00 57.07
#